data_AF-I4HHX0-F1
#
_entry.id   AF-I4HHX0-F1
#
_cell.length_a   1.000
_cell.length_b   1.000
_cell.length_c   1.000
_cell.angle_alpha   90.00
_cell.angle_beta   90.00
_cell.angle_gamma   90.00
#
_symmetry.space_group_name_H-M   'P 1'
#
loop_
_entity.id
_entity.type
_entity.pdbx_description
1 polymer ?
#
loop_
_entity_poly.entity_id
_entity_poly.type
_entity_poly.pdbx_seq_one_letter_code
_entity_poly.pdbx_strand_id
1 'polypeptide(L)'
;MTENSFFNEQKEQSLIKARIVEKYFWAWAKVIISKVKGSSSVQKIAYVDLFAGAGRYKDGSKSTPVKVLETAIADTDMRNMLVSIFNDADVEKVNSLQQAIDSIPGIENLKYRPQISKYEVGEDIVKIFQSMKLVPTLLFVDP
;
A
#
# COMPACT_ATOMS: atom_id res chain seq x y z
N MET A 1 2.82 -13.03 34.50
CA MET A 1 2.37 -11.65 34.26
C MET A 1 3.41 -10.91 33.42
N THR A 2 3.62 -11.32 32.16
CA THR A 2 4.70 -10.79 31.30
C THR A 2 4.38 -10.85 29.80
N GLU A 3 3.25 -11.44 29.39
CA GLU A 3 2.89 -11.52 27.96
C GLU A 3 2.34 -10.20 27.38
N ASN A 4 1.72 -9.35 28.21
CA ASN A 4 1.04 -8.16 27.72
C ASN A 4 1.95 -7.01 27.24
N SER A 5 3.22 -6.93 27.68
CA SER A 5 4.07 -5.81 27.26
C SER A 5 4.60 -6.00 25.84
N PHE A 6 5.03 -7.22 25.48
CA PHE A 6 5.56 -7.55 24.16
C PHE A 6 4.51 -7.32 23.05
N PHE A 7 3.27 -7.75 23.27
CA PHE A 7 2.18 -7.53 22.31
C PHE A 7 1.71 -6.07 22.22
N ASN A 8 1.94 -5.26 23.24
CA ASN A 8 1.63 -3.82 23.18
C ASN A 8 2.75 -3.05 22.47
N GLU A 9 4.01 -3.43 22.67
CA GLU A 9 5.17 -2.85 22.00
C GLU A 9 5.12 -3.12 20.48
N GLN A 10 4.72 -4.33 20.07
CA GLN A 10 4.50 -4.66 18.65
C GLN A 10 3.44 -3.76 18.01
N LYS A 11 2.35 -3.41 18.72
CA LYS A 11 1.31 -2.49 18.21
C LYS A 11 1.84 -1.08 18.00
N GLU A 12 2.61 -0.55 18.94
CA GLU A 12 3.17 0.79 18.84
C GLU A 12 4.17 0.88 17.68
N GLN A 13 5.00 -0.15 17.50
CA GLN A 13 5.92 -0.25 16.37
C GLN A 13 5.18 -0.31 15.02
N SER A 14 4.13 -1.13 14.89
CA SER A 14 3.32 -1.17 13.66
C SER A 14 2.68 0.18 13.32
N LEU A 15 2.20 0.91 14.33
CA LEU A 15 1.63 2.25 14.15
C LEU A 15 2.69 3.28 13.73
N ILE A 16 3.89 3.22 14.31
CA ILE A 16 5.01 4.09 13.93
C ILE A 16 5.46 3.79 12.49
N LYS A 17 5.64 2.51 12.13
CA LYS A 17 5.98 2.10 10.76
C LYS A 17 4.94 2.59 9.76
N ALA A 18 3.66 2.41 10.06
CA ALA A 18 2.56 2.90 9.21
C ALA A 18 2.61 4.42 9.00
N ARG A 19 2.87 5.18 10.08
CA ARG A 19 3.00 6.66 10.01
C ARG A 19 4.23 7.10 9.21
N ILE A 20 5.34 6.37 9.30
CA ILE A 20 6.53 6.61 8.50
C ILE A 20 6.15 6.40 7.02
N VAL A 21 5.64 5.24 6.66
CA VAL A 21 5.29 4.96 5.25
C VAL A 21 4.31 5.99 4.71
N GLU A 22 3.25 6.31 5.44
CA GLU A 22 2.26 7.32 5.03
C GLU A 22 2.90 8.68 4.70
N LYS A 23 3.77 9.20 5.58
CA LYS A 23 4.43 10.50 5.38
C LYS A 23 5.47 10.47 4.27
N TYR A 24 6.32 9.44 4.25
CA TYR A 24 7.40 9.32 3.28
C TYR A 24 6.88 9.00 1.88
N PHE A 25 5.87 8.13 1.77
CA PHE A 25 5.22 7.82 0.51
C PHE A 25 4.62 9.07 -0.13
N TRP A 26 3.90 9.88 0.64
CA TRP A 26 3.30 11.09 0.11
C TRP A 26 4.33 12.08 -0.43
N ALA A 27 5.36 12.37 0.37
CA ALA A 27 6.42 13.28 -0.03
C ALA A 27 7.16 12.77 -1.28
N TRP A 28 7.50 11.48 -1.31
CA TRP A 28 8.11 10.83 -2.47
C TRP A 28 7.21 10.91 -3.71
N ALA A 29 5.93 10.56 -3.57
CA ALA A 29 4.99 10.51 -4.68
C ALA A 29 4.83 11.89 -5.34
N LYS A 30 4.75 12.96 -4.55
CA LYS A 30 4.68 14.34 -5.07
C LYS A 30 5.88 14.70 -5.93
N VAL A 31 7.10 14.42 -5.44
CA VAL A 31 8.34 14.70 -6.20
C VAL A 31 8.36 13.93 -7.51
N ILE A 32 8.05 12.63 -7.45
CA ILE A 32 8.13 11.75 -8.61
C ILE A 32 7.04 12.06 -9.64
N ILE A 33 5.80 12.32 -9.22
CA ILE A 33 4.70 12.73 -10.11
C ILE A 33 5.07 13.98 -10.89
N SER A 34 5.62 15.00 -10.22
CA SER A 34 6.05 16.24 -10.89
C SER A 34 7.09 15.96 -11.97
N LYS A 35 8.01 15.01 -11.74
CA LYS A 35 9.03 14.64 -12.72
C LYS A 35 8.47 13.81 -13.88
N VAL A 36 7.60 12.86 -13.59
CA VAL A 36 7.00 11.95 -14.59
C VAL A 36 6.04 12.68 -15.51
N LYS A 37 5.20 13.58 -14.97
CA LYS A 37 4.24 14.38 -15.75
C LYS A 37 4.92 15.24 -16.84
N GLY A 38 6.11 15.77 -16.56
CA GLY A 38 6.81 16.66 -17.48
C GLY A 38 7.70 15.95 -18.52
N SER A 39 7.90 14.63 -18.43
CA SER A 39 9.02 13.97 -19.13
C SER A 39 8.66 12.63 -19.79
N SER A 40 7.49 12.04 -19.56
CA SER A 40 7.21 10.67 -20.00
C SER A 40 5.84 10.50 -20.66
N SER A 41 5.77 9.62 -21.67
CA SER A 41 4.51 9.13 -22.22
C SER A 41 3.74 8.23 -21.23
N VAL A 42 4.43 7.71 -20.21
CA VAL A 42 3.85 6.88 -19.15
C VAL A 42 3.66 7.72 -17.89
N GLN A 43 2.42 8.09 -17.61
CA GLN A 43 2.02 8.88 -16.44
C GLN A 43 1.57 7.97 -15.30
N LYS A 44 2.48 7.13 -14.80
CA LYS A 44 2.19 6.20 -13.70
C LYS A 44 3.30 6.21 -12.66
N ILE A 45 2.92 5.98 -11.41
CA ILE A 45 3.80 5.60 -10.31
C ILE A 45 3.20 4.37 -9.62
N ALA A 46 4.02 3.58 -8.95
CA ALA A 46 3.53 2.42 -8.20
C ALA A 46 3.84 2.51 -6.71
N TYR A 47 2.89 2.07 -5.89
CA TYR A 47 3.10 1.73 -4.49
C TYR A 47 2.83 0.24 -4.33
N VAL A 48 3.80 -0.47 -3.74
CA VAL A 48 3.72 -1.91 -3.55
C VAL A 48 3.96 -2.24 -2.09
N ASP A 49 3.03 -2.98 -1.48
CA ASP A 49 3.10 -3.44 -0.10
C ASP A 49 3.00 -4.97 -0.08
N LEU A 50 4.09 -5.64 0.33
CA LEU A 50 4.17 -7.10 0.26
C LEU A 50 3.60 -7.82 1.48
N PHE A 51 3.35 -7.08 2.56
CA PHE A 51 2.87 -7.54 3.85
C PHE A 51 1.72 -6.63 4.33
N ALA A 52 0.71 -6.49 3.48
CA ALA A 52 -0.32 -5.45 3.57
C ALA A 52 -1.29 -5.62 4.77
N GLY A 53 -1.39 -6.83 5.32
CA GLY A 53 -2.24 -7.11 6.47
C GLY A 53 -3.75 -7.01 6.17
N ALA A 54 -4.55 -6.89 7.24
CA ALA A 54 -6.01 -7.04 7.18
C ALA A 54 -6.81 -5.77 6.82
N GLY A 55 -6.16 -4.68 6.40
CA GLY A 55 -6.83 -3.39 6.15
C GLY A 55 -7.11 -2.53 7.40
N ARG A 56 -7.21 -3.16 8.56
CA ARG A 56 -7.32 -2.50 9.87
C ARG A 56 -6.46 -3.20 10.91
N TYR A 57 -5.98 -2.46 11.89
CA TYR A 57 -5.33 -2.99 13.07
C TYR A 57 -6.39 -3.48 14.08
N LYS A 58 -5.95 -4.25 15.09
CA LYS A 58 -6.83 -4.81 16.13
C LYS A 58 -7.59 -3.75 16.93
N ASP A 59 -7.08 -2.52 16.98
CA ASP A 59 -7.71 -1.36 17.64
C ASP A 59 -8.73 -0.63 16.74
N GLY A 60 -8.97 -1.13 15.52
CA GLY A 60 -9.86 -0.55 14.53
C GLY A 60 -9.25 0.55 13.65
N SER A 61 -8.02 0.98 13.96
CA SER A 61 -7.32 1.99 13.16
C SER A 61 -6.96 1.46 11.76
N LYS A 62 -6.89 2.37 10.78
CA LYS A 62 -6.68 2.03 9.35
C LYS A 62 -5.24 1.60 9.09
N SER A 63 -5.05 0.55 8.31
CA SER A 63 -3.72 0.10 7.86
C SER A 63 -3.11 1.02 6.81
N THR A 64 -1.82 0.82 6.53
CA THR A 64 -1.07 1.57 5.51
C THR A 64 -1.73 1.53 4.13
N PRO A 65 -2.12 0.37 3.55
CA PRO A 65 -2.87 0.32 2.29
C PRO A 65 -4.08 1.24 2.24
N VAL A 66 -4.93 1.20 3.28
CA VAL A 66 -6.17 2.00 3.33
C VAL A 66 -5.86 3.49 3.33
N LYS A 67 -4.89 3.92 4.15
CA LYS A 67 -4.50 5.34 4.21
C LYS A 67 -3.87 5.85 2.92
N VAL A 68 -3.04 5.03 2.28
CA VAL A 68 -2.44 5.34 0.97
C VAL A 68 -3.54 5.59 -0.06
N LEU A 69 -4.56 4.72 -0.11
CA LEU A 69 -5.67 4.85 -1.04
C LEU A 69 -6.55 6.06 -0.75
N GLU A 70 -6.90 6.32 0.51
CA GLU A 70 -7.66 7.51 0.90
C GLU A 70 -6.95 8.80 0.48
N THR A 71 -5.64 8.85 0.72
CA THR A 71 -4.79 9.97 0.31
C THR A 71 -4.74 10.12 -1.22
N ALA A 72 -4.64 8.99 -1.94
CA ALA A 72 -4.62 9.00 -3.39
C ALA A 72 -5.97 9.44 -4.01
N ILE A 73 -7.09 9.05 -3.41
CA ILE A 73 -8.43 9.47 -3.84
C ILE A 73 -8.57 10.98 -3.69
N ALA A 74 -8.09 11.56 -2.59
CA ALA A 74 -8.20 13.00 -2.32
C ALA A 74 -7.40 13.90 -3.29
N ASP A 75 -6.45 13.34 -4.04
CA ASP A 75 -5.55 14.10 -4.90
C ASP A 75 -5.71 13.72 -6.38
N THR A 76 -5.98 14.70 -7.24
CA THR A 76 -6.28 14.46 -8.66
C THR A 76 -5.13 13.77 -9.39
N ASP A 77 -3.88 14.06 -9.06
CA ASP A 77 -2.74 13.47 -9.76
C ASP A 77 -2.57 12.02 -9.35
N MET A 78 -2.61 11.76 -8.04
CA MET A 78 -2.51 10.41 -7.50
C MET A 78 -3.65 9.53 -7.98
N ARG A 79 -4.88 10.03 -7.93
CA ARG A 79 -6.08 9.35 -8.43
C ARG A 79 -5.92 8.86 -9.86
N ASN A 80 -5.21 9.63 -10.69
CA ASN A 80 -5.02 9.33 -12.11
C ASN A 80 -3.72 8.59 -12.44
N MET A 81 -2.76 8.51 -11.51
CA MET A 81 -1.41 8.02 -11.80
C MET A 81 -0.97 6.84 -10.91
N LEU A 82 -1.57 6.66 -9.73
CA LEU A 82 -1.16 5.62 -8.79
C LEU A 82 -1.64 4.25 -9.24
N VAL A 83 -0.69 3.32 -9.38
CA VAL A 83 -0.95 1.88 -9.39
C VAL A 83 -0.62 1.36 -7.99
N SER A 84 -1.57 0.68 -7.34
CA SER A 84 -1.37 0.11 -6.00
C SER A 84 -1.44 -1.42 -6.07
N ILE A 85 -0.46 -2.08 -5.46
CA ILE A 85 -0.35 -3.54 -5.41
C ILE A 85 -0.13 -3.93 -3.95
N PHE A 86 -1.00 -4.80 -3.44
CA PHE A 86 -0.99 -5.26 -2.07
C PHE A 86 -0.93 -6.78 -2.04
N ASN A 87 -0.14 -7.34 -1.13
CA ASN A 87 0.00 -8.77 -0.96
C ASN A 87 0.01 -9.12 0.53
N ASP A 88 -0.56 -10.28 0.88
CA ASP A 88 -0.35 -10.93 2.17
C ASP A 88 -0.53 -12.45 1.99
N ALA A 89 0.30 -13.28 2.62
CA ALA A 89 0.20 -14.73 2.50
C ALA A 89 -1.05 -15.28 3.23
N ASP A 90 -1.59 -14.54 4.18
CA ASP A 90 -2.76 -14.92 4.96
C ASP A 90 -4.06 -14.56 4.22
N VAL A 91 -4.80 -15.59 3.80
CA VAL A 91 -6.07 -15.45 3.05
C VAL A 91 -7.13 -14.68 3.83
N GLU A 92 -7.18 -14.83 5.15
CA GLU A 92 -8.17 -14.12 5.98
C GLU A 92 -7.86 -12.62 6.00
N LYS A 93 -6.57 -12.26 6.12
CA LYS A 93 -6.13 -10.87 6.04
C LYS A 93 -6.41 -10.27 4.67
N VAL A 94 -6.12 -11.00 3.58
CA VAL A 94 -6.41 -10.56 2.21
C VAL A 94 -7.91 -10.28 2.02
N ASN A 95 -8.78 -11.18 2.50
CA ASN A 95 -10.22 -10.99 2.41
C ASN A 95 -10.67 -9.76 3.22
N SER A 96 -10.16 -9.60 4.43
CA SER A 96 -10.43 -8.42 5.28
C SER A 96 -9.94 -7.12 4.64
N LEU A 97 -8.75 -7.14 4.03
CA LEU A 97 -8.18 -6.00 3.31
C LEU A 97 -9.05 -5.61 2.12
N GLN A 98 -9.51 -6.59 1.32
CA GLN A 98 -10.40 -6.35 0.20
C GLN A 98 -11.69 -5.66 0.66
N GLN A 99 -12.34 -6.17 1.72
CA GLN A 99 -13.53 -5.53 2.30
C GLN A 99 -13.26 -4.11 2.80
N ALA A 100 -12.12 -3.89 3.45
CA ALA A 100 -11.72 -2.58 3.93
C ALA A 100 -11.52 -1.59 2.78
N ILE A 101 -10.93 -2.03 1.67
CA ILE A 101 -10.70 -1.23 0.46
C ILE A 101 -12.01 -0.93 -0.26
N ASP A 102 -12.87 -1.93 -0.44
CA ASP A 102 -14.17 -1.76 -1.10
C ASP A 102 -15.10 -0.81 -0.33
N SER A 103 -14.88 -0.69 0.99
CA SER A 103 -15.61 0.23 1.86
C SER A 103 -15.07 1.67 1.83
N ILE A 104 -13.97 1.95 1.11
CA ILE A 104 -13.42 3.31 1.02
C ILE A 104 -14.32 4.16 0.11
N PRO A 105 -14.89 5.27 0.60
CA PRO A 105 -15.67 6.17 -0.23
C PRO A 105 -14.82 6.74 -1.36
N GLY A 106 -15.29 6.57 -2.60
CA GLY A 106 -14.62 7.12 -3.77
C GLY A 106 -13.52 6.22 -4.35
N ILE A 107 -13.38 4.98 -3.89
CA ILE A 107 -12.38 4.02 -4.39
C ILE A 107 -12.50 3.78 -5.90
N GLU A 108 -13.73 3.82 -6.42
CA GLU A 108 -14.05 3.70 -7.84
C GLU A 108 -13.49 4.83 -8.70
N ASN A 109 -13.14 5.97 -8.08
CA ASN A 109 -12.57 7.12 -8.79
C ASN A 109 -11.08 6.94 -9.10
N LEU A 110 -10.40 5.96 -8.51
CA LEU A 110 -9.02 5.64 -8.88
C LEU A 110 -9.00 5.10 -10.31
N LYS A 111 -8.21 5.73 -11.18
CA LYS A 111 -8.05 5.32 -12.58
C LYS A 111 -7.53 3.88 -12.69
N TYR A 112 -6.64 3.50 -11.77
CA TYR A 112 -6.14 2.13 -11.64
C TYR A 112 -6.66 1.55 -10.34
N ARG A 113 -7.49 0.51 -10.45
CA ARG A 113 -8.01 -0.19 -9.26
C ARG A 113 -6.85 -0.85 -8.49
N PRO A 114 -6.92 -0.88 -7.14
CA PRO A 114 -5.94 -1.60 -6.34
C PRO A 114 -5.93 -3.09 -6.68
N GLN A 115 -4.73 -3.67 -6.74
CA GLN A 115 -4.54 -5.10 -6.96
C GLN A 115 -4.21 -5.75 -5.62
N ILE A 116 -4.89 -6.85 -5.29
CA ILE A 116 -4.64 -7.60 -4.06
C ILE A 116 -4.31 -9.04 -4.43
N SER A 117 -3.21 -9.56 -3.88
CA SER A 117 -2.77 -10.93 -4.08
C SER A 117 -2.50 -11.65 -2.77
N LYS A 118 -2.43 -12.98 -2.84
CA LYS A 118 -2.24 -13.88 -1.69
C LYS A 118 -1.01 -14.77 -1.82
N TYR A 119 0.06 -14.22 -2.39
CA TYR A 119 1.27 -14.96 -2.67
C TYR A 119 2.17 -14.97 -1.44
N GLU A 120 2.84 -16.10 -1.22
CA GLU A 120 3.98 -16.12 -0.31
C GLU A 120 5.12 -15.31 -0.94
N VAL A 121 5.73 -14.43 -0.15
CA VAL A 121 6.81 -13.56 -0.64
C VAL A 121 8.08 -14.40 -0.80
N GLY A 122 8.38 -14.75 -2.05
CA GLY A 122 9.54 -15.56 -2.41
C GLY A 122 9.94 -15.36 -3.88
N GLU A 123 10.46 -16.38 -4.54
CA GLU A 123 10.91 -16.28 -5.94
C GLU A 123 9.81 -15.84 -6.91
N ASP A 124 8.56 -16.16 -6.62
CA ASP A 124 7.44 -15.86 -7.49
C ASP A 124 7.15 -14.36 -7.58
N ILE A 125 7.33 -13.62 -6.48
CA ILE A 125 7.16 -12.17 -6.50
C ILE A 125 8.30 -11.49 -7.25
N VAL A 126 9.52 -12.03 -7.17
CA VAL A 126 10.68 -11.55 -7.93
C VAL A 126 10.43 -11.67 -9.43
N LYS A 127 9.86 -12.80 -9.88
CA LYS A 127 9.50 -13.01 -11.29
C LYS A 127 8.43 -12.02 -11.76
N ILE A 128 7.43 -11.73 -10.91
CA ILE A 128 6.41 -10.71 -11.20
C ILE A 128 7.08 -9.35 -11.42
N PHE A 129 7.94 -8.91 -10.50
CA PHE A 129 8.64 -7.61 -10.63
C PHE A 129 9.57 -7.55 -11.85
N GLN A 130 10.31 -8.62 -12.14
CA GLN A 130 11.22 -8.67 -13.30
C GLN A 130 10.47 -8.58 -14.63
N SER A 131 9.25 -9.10 -14.68
CA SER A 131 8.39 -9.04 -15.88
C SER A 131 7.71 -7.68 -16.09
N MET A 132 7.66 -6.83 -15.06
CA MET A 132 7.02 -5.52 -15.13
C MET A 132 7.95 -4.50 -15.78
N LYS A 133 7.44 -3.73 -16.76
CA LYS A 133 8.05 -2.44 -17.12
C LYS A 133 7.88 -1.49 -15.94
N LEU A 134 8.89 -1.47 -15.06
CA LEU A 134 8.87 -0.74 -13.82
C LEU A 134 8.72 0.76 -14.10
N VAL A 135 7.55 1.28 -13.75
CA VAL A 135 7.35 2.70 -13.51
C VAL A 135 8.06 3.06 -12.20
N PRO A 136 8.31 4.36 -11.91
CA PRO A 136 8.83 4.73 -10.59
C PRO A 136 7.97 4.11 -9.48
N THR A 137 8.61 3.31 -8.63
CA THR A 137 7.94 2.44 -7.66
C THR A 137 8.52 2.66 -6.27
N LEU A 138 7.64 2.80 -5.28
CA LEU A 138 8.00 2.65 -3.87
C LEU A 138 7.53 1.27 -3.42
N LEU A 139 8.49 0.45 -3.00
CA LEU A 139 8.26 -0.90 -2.48
C LEU A 139 8.42 -0.88 -0.96
N PHE A 140 7.39 -1.30 -0.23
CA PHE A 140 7.39 -1.46 1.21
C PHE A 140 7.38 -2.96 1.58
N VAL A 141 8.30 -3.33 2.47
CA VAL A 141 8.54 -4.72 2.89
C VAL A 141 8.70 -4.71 4.42
N ASP A 142 7.76 -5.31 5.13
CA ASP A 142 7.75 -5.46 6.59
C ASP A 142 7.23 -6.85 6.98
N PRO A 143 8.09 -7.89 6.97
CA PRO A 143 7.69 -9.27 7.22
C PRO A 143 7.27 -9.54 8.67
#